data_AF-A0A1J0R529-F1
#
_entry.id   AF-A0A1J0R529-F1
#
_cell.length_a   1.000
_cell.length_b   1.000
_cell.length_c   1.000
_cell.angle_alpha   90.00
_cell.angle_beta   90.00
_cell.angle_gamma   90.00
#
_symmetry.space_group_name_H-M   'P 1'
#
loop_
_entity.id
_entity.type
_entity.pdbx_description
1 polymer ?
#
loop_
_entity_poly.entity_id
_entity_poly.type
_entity_poly.pdbx_seq_one_letter_code
_entity_poly.pdbx_strand_id
1 'polypeptide(L)'
;MAADKKLKLQRAAQVLRLRTTAVLTAKALTDTTGNTQTASQATSGASGQLGGGAACRISVVVKRAAHGCNLKQINGQEIAQETSTIDRSSTIKLLPDKFFEIPEITVTAFAKGGSAGTHGTINANSGNVCTDNGSNARGDTHALAAKAAFVRRSAEAYDQVELTAGAGKAVTCAELPKTDDARVPTRAEVAAAICTGLTTTIPTAEDLNPTTGTEVSELPEMATIGRELLITPEEIKAMPKAQVTEKVKERIKSIYGSGATDFKTNYLSALTIKQNYNLGDQSESASIEDIAQKPNAEEILAHFMGLDYRRPQVKNENQGSSDKDSGEEVTEKKSDKGENKKNVDNKAATAN
;
A
#
# COMPACT_ATOMS: atom_id res chain seq x y z
N MET A 1 -11.49 13.21 2.19
CA MET A 1 -12.29 11.97 2.17
C MET A 1 -11.49 10.74 1.69
N ALA A 2 -10.69 10.81 0.62
CA ALA A 2 -9.88 9.66 0.16
C ALA A 2 -8.81 9.19 1.17
N ALA A 3 -8.15 10.12 1.88
CA ALA A 3 -7.15 9.79 2.90
C ALA A 3 -7.72 8.94 4.06
N ASP A 4 -8.97 9.19 4.49
CA ASP A 4 -9.65 8.42 5.54
C ASP A 4 -9.96 6.99 5.08
N LYS A 5 -10.41 6.81 3.83
CA LYS A 5 -10.66 5.49 3.24
C LYS A 5 -9.37 4.66 3.12
N LYS A 6 -8.27 5.29 2.68
CA LYS A 6 -6.96 4.64 2.59
C LYS A 6 -6.46 4.19 3.97
N LEU A 7 -6.62 5.03 4.99
CA LEU A 7 -6.27 4.70 6.37
C LEU A 7 -7.10 3.53 6.91
N LYS A 8 -8.41 3.50 6.63
CA LYS A 8 -9.30 2.38 7.01
C LYS A 8 -8.85 1.06 6.38
N LEU A 9 -8.51 1.06 5.09
CA LEU A 9 -8.00 -0.13 4.39
C LEU A 9 -6.64 -0.59 4.93
N GLN A 10 -5.75 0.35 5.27
CA GLN A 10 -4.47 0.01 5.90
C GLN A 10 -4.67 -0.70 7.25
N ARG A 11 -5.59 -0.19 8.08
CA ARG A 11 -5.94 -0.82 9.38
C ARG A 11 -6.57 -2.20 9.20
N ALA A 12 -7.49 -2.33 8.24
CA ALA A 12 -8.08 -3.63 7.91
C ALA A 12 -7.00 -4.65 7.50
N ALA A 13 -6.09 -4.25 6.60
CA ALA A 13 -4.98 -5.11 6.16
C ALA A 13 -4.07 -5.52 7.33
N GLN A 14 -3.81 -4.61 8.27
CA GLN A 14 -3.00 -4.89 9.45
C GLN A 14 -3.66 -5.92 10.38
N VAL A 15 -4.96 -5.79 10.65
CA VAL A 15 -5.73 -6.78 11.42
C VAL A 15 -5.62 -8.17 10.80
N LEU A 16 -5.77 -8.27 9.48
CA LEU A 16 -5.66 -9.56 8.76
C LEU A 16 -4.23 -10.14 8.85
N ARG A 17 -3.20 -9.30 8.67
CA ARG A 17 -1.79 -9.73 8.79
C ARG A 17 -1.45 -10.24 10.19
N LEU A 18 -1.89 -9.53 11.23
CA LEU A 18 -1.67 -9.94 12.61
C LEU A 18 -2.36 -11.27 12.92
N ARG A 19 -3.61 -11.45 12.47
CA ARG A 19 -4.33 -12.72 12.66
C ARG A 19 -3.63 -13.87 11.93
N THR A 20 -3.22 -13.69 10.68
CA THR A 20 -2.49 -14.72 9.92
C THR A 20 -1.18 -15.10 10.60
N THR A 21 -0.42 -14.11 11.07
CA THR A 21 0.83 -14.34 11.82
C THR A 21 0.58 -15.15 13.09
N ALA A 22 -0.48 -14.83 13.83
CA ALA A 22 -0.88 -15.57 15.02
C ALA A 22 -1.28 -17.02 14.70
N VAL A 23 -1.96 -17.27 13.57
CA VAL A 23 -2.35 -18.63 13.16
C VAL A 23 -1.10 -19.46 12.84
N LEU A 24 -0.19 -18.92 12.04
CA LEU A 24 1.06 -19.59 11.68
C LEU A 24 1.90 -19.90 12.93
N THR A 25 2.01 -18.94 13.84
CA THR A 25 2.75 -19.09 15.10
C THR A 25 2.10 -20.16 16.00
N ALA A 26 0.79 -20.09 16.22
CA ALA A 26 0.08 -21.07 17.04
C ALA A 26 0.18 -22.48 16.47
N LYS A 27 0.07 -22.64 15.14
CA LYS A 27 0.28 -23.92 14.45
C LYS A 27 1.69 -24.46 14.67
N ALA A 28 2.72 -23.63 14.52
CA ALA A 28 4.12 -24.01 14.73
C ALA A 28 4.42 -24.56 16.14
N LEU A 29 3.70 -24.05 17.15
CA LEU A 29 3.91 -24.42 18.55
C LEU A 29 3.12 -25.66 19.01
N THR A 30 2.22 -26.18 18.19
CA THR A 30 1.20 -27.16 18.65
C THR A 30 1.41 -28.59 18.18
N ASP A 31 2.25 -28.82 17.18
CA ASP A 31 2.67 -30.18 16.85
C ASP A 31 3.79 -30.64 17.80
N THR A 32 3.39 -31.30 18.87
CA THR A 32 4.25 -31.73 19.98
C THR A 32 4.54 -33.22 19.97
N THR A 33 4.16 -33.89 18.88
CA THR A 33 4.41 -35.33 18.65
C THR A 33 5.91 -35.67 18.58
N GLY A 34 6.77 -34.66 18.35
CA GLY A 34 8.21 -34.79 18.22
C GLY A 34 9.06 -34.19 19.34
N ASN A 35 8.49 -33.91 20.52
CA ASN A 35 9.27 -33.36 21.64
C ASN A 35 10.39 -34.32 22.06
N THR A 36 11.64 -33.86 21.98
CA THR A 36 12.77 -34.63 22.50
C THR A 36 13.04 -34.20 23.93
N GLN A 37 12.95 -35.16 24.83
CA GLN A 37 13.40 -35.02 26.21
C GLN A 37 14.83 -35.54 26.29
N THR A 38 15.70 -34.75 26.89
CA THR A 38 17.08 -35.16 27.15
C THR A 38 17.36 -34.95 28.62
N ALA A 39 17.78 -36.01 29.28
CA ALA A 39 18.35 -35.92 30.60
C ALA A 39 19.80 -35.42 30.48
N SER A 40 20.27 -34.75 31.51
CA SER A 40 21.69 -34.57 31.77
C SER A 40 22.20 -35.71 32.65
N GLN A 41 23.51 -35.76 32.90
CA GLN A 41 24.02 -36.63 33.96
C GLN A 41 23.51 -36.13 35.31
N ALA A 42 23.17 -37.06 36.20
CA ALA A 42 22.74 -36.71 37.53
C ALA A 42 23.88 -36.06 38.35
N THR A 43 23.52 -35.08 39.17
CA THR A 43 24.43 -34.31 40.03
C THR A 43 23.91 -34.28 41.46
N SER A 44 24.70 -33.81 42.42
CA SER A 44 24.20 -33.63 43.78
C SER A 44 23.14 -32.52 43.83
N GLY A 45 21.97 -32.84 44.39
CA GLY A 45 20.89 -31.89 44.67
C GLY A 45 21.03 -31.18 46.02
N ALA A 46 22.15 -31.34 46.73
CA ALA A 46 22.37 -30.78 48.07
C ALA A 46 22.23 -29.25 48.13
N SER A 47 22.51 -28.55 47.03
CA SER A 47 22.35 -27.09 46.90
C SER A 47 21.01 -26.68 46.25
N GLY A 48 20.10 -27.63 46.03
CA GLY A 48 18.82 -27.42 45.36
C GLY A 48 17.66 -27.08 46.31
N GLN A 49 16.50 -26.78 45.73
CA GLN A 49 15.28 -26.35 46.45
C GLN A 49 14.76 -27.35 47.49
N LEU A 50 15.16 -28.62 47.40
CA LEU A 50 14.74 -29.71 48.28
C LEU A 50 15.79 -30.07 49.36
N GLY A 51 16.98 -29.45 49.36
CA GLY A 51 17.99 -29.62 50.40
C GLY A 51 18.67 -31.00 50.49
N GLY A 52 18.53 -31.86 49.47
CA GLY A 52 19.17 -33.20 49.42
C GLY A 52 18.73 -34.06 48.22
N GLY A 53 19.46 -35.15 47.93
CA GLY A 53 19.15 -36.12 46.86
C GLY A 53 19.95 -35.95 45.56
N ALA A 54 19.64 -36.74 44.52
CA ALA A 54 20.22 -36.61 43.18
C ALA A 54 19.38 -35.65 42.30
N ALA A 55 20.04 -34.76 41.56
CA ALA A 55 19.43 -33.81 40.63
C ALA A 55 19.62 -34.28 39.18
N CYS A 56 18.52 -34.49 38.47
CA CYS A 56 18.48 -34.86 37.06
C CYS A 56 17.81 -33.75 36.24
N ARG A 57 18.58 -32.90 35.55
CA ARG A 57 17.98 -31.85 34.71
C ARG A 57 17.49 -32.47 33.41
N ILE A 58 16.19 -32.38 33.17
CA ILE A 58 15.55 -32.78 31.90
C ILE A 58 15.29 -31.53 31.06
N SER A 59 15.84 -31.49 29.85
CA SER A 59 15.56 -30.44 28.86
C SER A 59 14.51 -30.95 27.87
N VAL A 60 13.46 -30.14 27.66
CA VAL A 60 12.41 -30.41 26.69
C VAL A 60 12.62 -29.48 25.51
N VAL A 61 12.84 -30.04 24.33
CA VAL A 61 12.95 -29.26 23.09
C VAL A 61 11.68 -29.47 22.28
N VAL A 62 10.99 -28.37 22.00
CA VAL A 62 9.85 -28.35 21.08
C VAL A 62 10.39 -28.31 19.66
N LYS A 63 10.15 -29.37 18.89
CA LYS A 63 10.43 -29.36 17.46
C LYS A 63 9.31 -28.60 16.76
N ARG A 64 9.67 -27.58 15.97
CA ARG A 64 8.69 -26.90 15.12
C ARG A 64 8.30 -27.83 13.97
N ALA A 65 7.00 -28.05 13.77
CA ALA A 65 6.52 -28.67 12.55
C ALA A 65 6.51 -27.67 11.39
N ALA A 66 6.79 -28.18 10.18
CA ALA A 66 6.60 -27.42 8.95
C ALA A 66 5.11 -27.06 8.79
N HIS A 67 4.83 -25.82 8.42
CA HIS A 67 3.46 -25.36 8.23
C HIS A 67 2.95 -25.88 6.87
N GLY A 68 1.93 -26.75 6.88
CA GLY A 68 1.31 -27.27 5.65
C GLY A 68 0.39 -26.28 4.92
N CYS A 69 0.49 -24.98 5.18
CA CYS A 69 -0.42 -23.98 4.62
C CYS A 69 0.18 -23.38 3.34
N ASN A 70 -0.44 -23.66 2.20
CA ASN A 70 -0.08 -23.02 0.94
C ASN A 70 -0.85 -21.69 0.81
N LEU A 71 -0.14 -20.56 0.88
CA LEU A 71 -0.75 -19.22 0.81
C LEU A 71 -1.36 -18.89 -0.57
N LYS A 72 -1.14 -19.74 -1.58
CA LYS A 72 -1.73 -19.59 -2.92
C LYS A 72 -2.96 -20.46 -3.13
N GLN A 73 -3.34 -21.27 -2.14
CA GLN A 73 -4.42 -22.24 -2.28
C GLN A 73 -5.39 -22.25 -1.09
N ILE A 74 -6.67 -22.43 -1.37
CA ILE A 74 -7.72 -22.69 -0.38
C ILE A 74 -8.27 -24.09 -0.65
N ASN A 75 -8.23 -24.97 0.35
CA ASN A 75 -8.68 -26.37 0.22
C ASN A 75 -8.03 -27.11 -0.97
N GLY A 76 -6.74 -26.83 -1.24
CA GLY A 76 -5.98 -27.42 -2.34
C GLY A 76 -6.27 -26.84 -3.73
N GLN A 77 -7.20 -25.90 -3.84
CA GLN A 77 -7.53 -25.19 -5.08
C GLN A 77 -6.87 -23.82 -5.10
N GLU A 78 -6.51 -23.31 -6.28
CA GLU A 78 -6.03 -21.93 -6.39
C GLU A 78 -7.07 -20.94 -5.88
N ILE A 79 -6.59 -19.82 -5.34
CA ILE A 79 -7.47 -18.74 -4.88
C ILE A 79 -8.23 -18.19 -6.10
N ALA A 80 -9.54 -18.40 -6.11
CA ALA A 80 -10.42 -17.87 -7.14
C ALA A 80 -10.40 -16.32 -7.14
N GLN A 81 -10.83 -15.72 -8.26
CA GLN A 81 -11.02 -14.27 -8.32
C GLN A 81 -12.01 -13.80 -7.25
N GLU A 82 -11.74 -12.60 -6.72
CA GLU A 82 -12.53 -11.96 -5.68
C GLU A 82 -13.99 -11.76 -6.14
N THR A 83 -14.95 -12.28 -5.38
CA THR A 83 -16.37 -11.96 -5.57
C THR A 83 -16.69 -10.65 -4.86
N SER A 84 -17.12 -9.65 -5.63
CA SER A 84 -17.32 -8.26 -5.17
C SER A 84 -18.59 -8.03 -4.35
N THR A 85 -19.35 -9.08 -4.01
CA THR A 85 -20.65 -8.94 -3.34
C THR A 85 -20.69 -9.69 -2.03
N ILE A 86 -20.65 -8.96 -0.92
CA ILE A 86 -21.11 -9.47 0.37
C ILE A 86 -22.57 -9.07 0.60
N ASP A 87 -23.31 -9.97 1.23
CA ASP A 87 -24.66 -9.75 1.71
C ASP A 87 -24.75 -9.96 3.22
N ARG A 88 -25.95 -9.83 3.77
CA ARG A 88 -26.26 -10.04 5.20
C ARG A 88 -25.96 -11.45 5.72
N SER A 89 -26.05 -12.45 4.85
CA SER A 89 -25.81 -13.85 5.19
C SER A 89 -24.36 -14.25 5.04
N SER A 90 -23.51 -13.32 4.59
CA SER A 90 -22.11 -13.58 4.35
C SER A 90 -21.39 -13.83 5.67
N THR A 91 -20.89 -15.06 5.78
CA THR A 91 -20.21 -15.56 6.96
C THR A 91 -18.86 -16.14 6.59
N ILE A 92 -17.97 -16.16 7.56
CA ILE A 92 -16.64 -16.74 7.43
C ILE A 92 -16.41 -17.75 8.54
N LYS A 93 -15.57 -18.74 8.27
CA LYS A 93 -15.11 -19.71 9.27
C LYS A 93 -13.77 -19.25 9.82
N LEU A 94 -13.73 -18.98 11.11
CA LEU A 94 -12.51 -18.55 11.80
C LEU A 94 -12.21 -19.46 12.98
N LEU A 95 -10.91 -19.63 13.26
CA LEU A 95 -10.46 -20.24 14.51
C LEU A 95 -10.93 -19.38 15.70
N PRO A 96 -11.37 -20.00 16.82
CA PRO A 96 -11.82 -19.30 18.01
C PRO A 96 -10.68 -18.53 18.65
N ASP A 97 -10.99 -17.46 19.38
CA ASP A 97 -9.94 -16.60 19.98
C ASP A 97 -9.08 -17.34 21.02
N LYS A 98 -9.68 -18.32 21.72
CA LYS A 98 -8.96 -19.22 22.65
C LYS A 98 -7.90 -20.08 21.98
N PHE A 99 -7.97 -20.28 20.66
CA PHE A 99 -6.95 -21.02 19.89
C PHE A 99 -5.56 -20.38 19.97
N PHE A 100 -5.52 -19.06 20.17
CA PHE A 100 -4.30 -18.26 20.20
C PHE A 100 -3.74 -18.08 21.61
N GLU A 101 -4.41 -18.62 22.63
CA GLU A 101 -3.85 -18.69 23.98
C GLU A 101 -2.63 -19.62 23.98
N ILE A 102 -1.66 -19.30 24.84
CA ILE A 102 -0.45 -20.10 25.03
C ILE A 102 -0.89 -21.52 25.46
N PRO A 103 -0.36 -22.59 24.83
CA PRO A 103 -0.63 -23.96 25.23
C PRO A 103 -0.27 -24.20 26.69
N GLU A 104 -1.06 -25.04 27.36
CA GLU A 104 -0.71 -25.48 28.71
C GLU A 104 0.44 -26.48 28.65
N ILE A 105 1.40 -26.35 29.54
CA ILE A 105 2.52 -27.30 29.65
C ILE A 105 2.28 -28.17 30.88
N THR A 106 1.94 -29.43 30.66
CA THR A 106 1.83 -30.42 31.72
C THR A 106 3.16 -31.14 31.85
N VAL A 107 3.80 -31.02 33.01
CA VAL A 107 5.03 -31.76 33.35
C VAL A 107 4.70 -32.86 34.34
N THR A 108 4.96 -34.11 33.96
CA THR A 108 4.80 -35.29 34.82
C THR A 108 6.18 -35.83 35.18
N ALA A 109 6.51 -35.82 36.47
CA ALA A 109 7.74 -36.43 36.98
C ALA A 109 7.50 -37.91 37.33
N PHE A 110 8.50 -38.75 37.08
CA PHE A 110 8.49 -40.17 37.39
C PHE A 110 9.73 -40.51 38.22
N ALA A 111 9.54 -41.31 39.26
CA ALA A 111 10.61 -41.89 40.06
C ALA A 111 10.38 -43.39 40.24
N LYS A 112 11.46 -44.18 40.16
CA LYS A 112 11.47 -45.62 40.42
C LYS A 112 12.45 -45.91 41.56
N GLY A 113 12.08 -46.83 42.46
CA GLY A 113 12.98 -47.37 43.48
C GLY A 113 12.98 -46.69 44.85
N GLY A 114 11.88 -46.04 45.28
CA GLY A 114 11.75 -45.45 46.63
C GLY A 114 12.12 -43.97 46.72
N SER A 115 12.33 -43.45 47.94
CA SER A 115 12.57 -42.03 48.20
C SER A 115 13.85 -41.53 47.54
N ALA A 116 13.74 -40.65 46.54
CA ALA A 116 14.88 -40.09 45.78
C ALA A 116 15.95 -39.39 46.65
N GLY A 117 15.61 -39.02 47.90
CA GLY A 117 16.48 -38.31 48.83
C GLY A 117 17.68 -39.10 49.37
N THR A 118 17.74 -40.43 49.20
CA THR A 118 18.79 -41.28 49.79
C THR A 118 19.70 -41.97 48.78
N HIS A 119 19.49 -41.82 47.48
CA HIS A 119 20.18 -42.63 46.46
C HIS A 119 21.19 -41.80 45.65
N GLY A 120 22.43 -41.74 46.14
CA GLY A 120 23.58 -41.16 45.41
C GLY A 120 24.09 -42.01 44.23
N THR A 121 23.41 -43.12 43.92
CA THR A 121 23.79 -44.06 42.85
C THR A 121 23.29 -43.65 41.47
N ILE A 122 22.30 -42.75 41.37
CA ILE A 122 21.85 -42.22 40.09
C ILE A 122 22.93 -41.28 39.56
N ASN A 123 23.75 -41.75 38.61
CA ASN A 123 24.91 -41.03 38.07
C ASN A 123 25.08 -41.22 36.55
N ALA A 124 24.15 -41.93 35.90
CA ALA A 124 24.19 -42.21 34.47
C ALA A 124 23.01 -41.58 33.72
N ASN A 125 23.19 -41.39 32.42
CA ASN A 125 22.19 -40.86 31.52
C ASN A 125 21.84 -41.91 30.46
N SER A 126 20.56 -42.27 30.36
CA SER A 126 20.04 -43.20 29.35
C SER A 126 19.02 -42.49 28.43
N GLY A 127 19.39 -41.34 27.88
CA GLY A 127 18.57 -40.56 26.95
C GLY A 127 17.70 -39.54 27.67
N ASN A 128 16.44 -39.89 27.96
CA ASN A 128 15.48 -39.00 28.65
C ASN A 128 15.31 -39.33 30.15
N VAL A 129 16.17 -40.19 30.70
CA VAL A 129 16.10 -40.71 32.07
C VAL A 129 17.49 -40.71 32.68
N CYS A 130 17.60 -40.27 33.94
CA CYS A 130 18.79 -40.53 34.76
C CYS A 130 18.63 -41.85 35.50
N THR A 131 19.65 -42.69 35.47
CA THR A 131 19.63 -44.03 36.08
C THR A 131 20.91 -44.32 36.87
N ASP A 132 20.91 -45.42 37.61
CA ASP A 132 22.04 -45.88 38.42
C ASP A 132 23.08 -46.71 37.65
N ASN A 133 22.68 -47.42 36.58
CA ASN A 133 23.58 -48.32 35.84
C ASN A 133 23.64 -48.09 34.31
N GLY A 134 23.04 -47.01 33.79
CA GLY A 134 23.20 -46.55 32.39
C GLY A 134 22.72 -47.52 31.30
N SER A 135 22.04 -48.62 31.67
CA SER A 135 21.80 -49.74 30.77
C SER A 135 20.46 -49.64 30.05
N ASN A 136 19.43 -49.17 30.75
CA ASN A 136 18.13 -48.73 30.24
C ASN A 136 17.17 -48.45 31.40
N ALA A 137 16.28 -47.47 31.24
CA ALA A 137 15.32 -47.07 32.28
C ALA A 137 14.37 -48.19 32.78
N ARG A 138 14.18 -49.28 32.01
CA ARG A 138 13.31 -50.40 32.40
C ARG A 138 13.99 -51.39 33.34
N GLY A 139 15.28 -51.68 33.13
CA GLY A 139 16.06 -52.63 33.92
C GLY A 139 16.66 -52.06 35.20
N ASP A 140 16.86 -50.75 35.27
CA ASP A 140 17.54 -50.08 36.38
C ASP A 140 16.68 -50.06 37.67
N THR A 141 17.34 -50.16 38.84
CA THR A 141 16.67 -50.24 40.15
C THR A 141 16.15 -48.86 40.57
N HIS A 142 16.95 -47.82 40.33
CA HIS A 142 16.60 -46.43 40.60
C HIS A 142 16.64 -45.59 39.32
N ALA A 143 15.58 -44.81 39.09
CA ALA A 143 15.50 -43.95 37.91
C ALA A 143 14.68 -42.68 38.17
N LEU A 144 15.08 -41.58 37.51
CA LEU A 144 14.38 -40.30 37.49
C LEU A 144 14.11 -39.87 36.04
N ALA A 145 12.87 -39.54 35.74
CA ALA A 145 12.46 -39.03 34.43
C ALA A 145 11.41 -37.93 34.58
N ALA A 146 11.27 -37.11 33.54
CA ALA A 146 10.13 -36.20 33.43
C ALA A 146 9.62 -36.22 31.99
N LYS A 147 8.30 -36.22 31.85
CA LYS A 147 7.62 -36.06 30.56
C LYS A 147 6.92 -34.70 30.56
N ALA A 148 7.18 -33.90 29.54
CA ALA A 148 6.37 -32.72 29.25
C ALA A 148 5.44 -33.02 28.08
N ALA A 149 4.17 -32.66 28.26
CA ALA A 149 3.17 -32.63 27.21
C ALA A 149 2.66 -31.19 27.07
N PHE A 150 2.53 -30.72 25.84
CA PHE A 150 1.88 -29.44 25.57
C PHE A 150 0.45 -29.77 25.18
N VAL A 151 -0.49 -29.28 25.95
CA VAL A 151 -1.91 -29.49 25.74
C VAL A 151 -2.49 -28.19 25.19
N ARG A 152 -3.07 -28.26 24.00
CA ARG A 152 -3.93 -27.17 23.54
C ARG A 152 -5.15 -27.09 24.44
N ARG A 153 -5.42 -25.90 24.95
CA ARG A 153 -6.66 -25.61 25.69
C ARG A 153 -7.91 -25.68 24.82
N SER A 154 -7.77 -25.54 23.50
CA SER A 154 -8.88 -25.65 22.56
C SER A 154 -8.49 -26.39 21.29
N ALA A 155 -9.35 -27.30 20.84
CA ALA A 155 -9.20 -27.97 19.56
C ALA A 155 -9.34 -26.99 18.38
N GLU A 156 -8.89 -27.43 17.19
CA GLU A 156 -9.16 -26.77 15.91
C GLU A 156 -10.62 -26.96 15.50
N ALA A 157 -11.52 -26.30 16.21
CA ALA A 157 -12.89 -26.11 15.76
C ALA A 157 -12.97 -24.76 15.06
N TYR A 158 -13.61 -24.71 13.89
CA TYR A 158 -13.92 -23.44 13.23
C TYR A 158 -15.31 -23.01 13.64
N ASP A 159 -15.45 -21.73 13.96
CA ASP A 159 -16.73 -21.13 14.24
C ASP A 159 -17.13 -20.21 13.09
N GLN A 160 -18.42 -20.18 12.81
CA GLN A 160 -19.01 -19.28 11.83
C GLN A 160 -19.18 -17.90 12.45
N VAL A 161 -18.71 -16.87 11.75
CA VAL A 161 -18.75 -15.47 12.17
C VAL A 161 -19.40 -14.66 11.06
N GLU A 162 -20.37 -13.82 11.42
CA GLU A 162 -21.02 -12.91 10.49
C GLU A 162 -20.09 -11.76 10.12
N LEU A 163 -20.07 -11.38 8.84
CA LEU A 163 -19.22 -10.29 8.34
C LEU A 163 -19.82 -8.90 8.60
N THR A 164 -21.15 -8.79 8.69
CA THR A 164 -21.87 -7.51 8.74
C THR A 164 -22.37 -7.20 10.15
N ALA A 165 -22.50 -5.91 10.49
CA ALA A 165 -23.07 -5.43 11.73
C ALA A 165 -24.51 -4.92 11.55
N GLY A 166 -25.31 -4.94 12.63
CA GLY A 166 -26.58 -4.19 12.76
C GLY A 166 -27.85 -4.83 12.17
N ALA A 167 -29.00 -4.34 12.65
CA ALA A 167 -30.34 -4.68 12.14
C ALA A 167 -30.83 -3.56 11.21
N GLY A 168 -31.02 -3.83 9.91
CA GLY A 168 -31.45 -2.80 8.94
C GLY A 168 -31.75 -3.36 7.54
N LYS A 169 -31.51 -2.64 6.43
CA LYS A 169 -31.37 -3.22 5.05
C LYS A 169 -29.97 -3.01 4.40
N ALA A 170 -29.18 -2.05 4.91
CA ALA A 170 -27.82 -1.81 4.44
C ALA A 170 -26.80 -2.77 5.07
N VAL A 171 -25.75 -3.11 4.31
CA VAL A 171 -24.53 -3.74 4.82
C VAL A 171 -23.72 -2.67 5.56
N THR A 172 -23.52 -2.85 6.86
CA THR A 172 -22.61 -1.99 7.64
C THR A 172 -21.52 -2.85 8.26
N CYS A 173 -20.31 -2.30 8.36
CA CYS A 173 -19.19 -2.96 9.00
C CYS A 173 -19.05 -2.48 10.43
N ALA A 174 -18.63 -3.36 11.33
CA ALA A 174 -18.25 -2.96 12.68
C ALA A 174 -17.01 -2.04 12.64
N GLU A 175 -16.84 -1.22 13.68
CA GLU A 175 -15.67 -0.35 13.78
C GLU A 175 -14.37 -1.15 13.90
N LEU A 176 -13.34 -0.72 13.19
CA LEU A 176 -12.00 -1.25 13.37
C LEU A 176 -11.39 -0.74 14.69
N PRO A 177 -10.56 -1.55 15.37
CA PRO A 177 -9.87 -1.13 16.58
C PRO A 177 -9.05 0.15 16.33
N LYS A 178 -9.04 1.03 17.34
CA LYS A 178 -8.39 2.35 17.26
C LYS A 178 -6.88 2.30 17.49
N THR A 179 -6.33 1.18 17.95
CA THR A 179 -4.93 1.05 18.42
C THR A 179 -4.17 -0.15 17.83
N ASP A 180 -2.87 0.06 17.65
CA ASP A 180 -1.81 -0.92 17.33
C ASP A 180 -1.40 -1.73 18.56
N ASP A 181 -2.36 -2.23 19.33
CA ASP A 181 -2.00 -3.15 20.40
C ASP A 181 -1.49 -4.43 19.73
N ALA A 182 -0.25 -4.83 20.06
CA ALA A 182 0.40 -6.04 19.54
C ALA A 182 -0.28 -7.36 19.96
N ARG A 183 -1.56 -7.30 20.34
CA ARG A 183 -2.40 -8.45 20.65
C ARG A 183 -2.89 -9.12 19.38
N VAL A 184 -3.23 -10.39 19.52
CA VAL A 184 -3.92 -11.12 18.47
C VAL A 184 -5.31 -10.49 18.26
N PRO A 185 -5.66 -10.06 17.04
CA PRO A 185 -7.00 -9.52 16.77
C PRO A 185 -8.06 -10.59 16.98
N THR A 186 -9.21 -10.25 17.54
CA THR A 186 -10.34 -11.15 17.78
C THR A 186 -11.06 -11.52 16.49
N ARG A 187 -11.91 -12.55 16.52
CA ARG A 187 -12.77 -12.92 15.38
C ARG A 187 -13.66 -11.77 14.89
N ALA A 188 -14.21 -10.98 15.81
CA ALA A 188 -15.06 -9.84 15.47
C ALA A 188 -14.28 -8.76 14.70
N GLU A 189 -13.02 -8.51 15.10
CA GLU A 189 -12.15 -7.54 14.43
C GLU A 189 -11.73 -8.02 13.05
N VAL A 190 -11.49 -9.33 12.88
CA VAL A 190 -11.20 -9.94 11.58
C VAL A 190 -12.41 -9.82 10.65
N ALA A 191 -13.62 -10.08 11.14
CA ALA A 191 -14.86 -9.89 10.37
C ALA A 191 -15.04 -8.42 9.95
N ALA A 192 -14.82 -7.47 10.87
CA ALA A 192 -14.85 -6.04 10.59
C ALA A 192 -13.83 -5.63 9.52
N ALA A 193 -12.62 -6.19 9.56
CA ALA A 193 -11.57 -5.95 8.57
C ALA A 193 -11.94 -6.47 7.18
N ILE A 194 -12.49 -7.69 7.09
CA ILE A 194 -12.96 -8.28 5.83
C ILE A 194 -14.11 -7.44 5.25
N CYS A 195 -15.10 -7.10 6.07
CA CYS A 195 -16.20 -6.24 5.64
C CYS A 195 -15.69 -4.89 5.14
N THR A 196 -14.75 -4.26 5.87
CA THR A 196 -14.15 -2.98 5.47
C THR A 196 -13.43 -3.09 4.13
N GLY A 197 -12.66 -4.17 3.92
CA GLY A 197 -11.96 -4.43 2.66
C GLY A 197 -12.92 -4.56 1.47
N LEU A 198 -14.02 -5.28 1.65
CA LEU A 198 -14.99 -5.58 0.59
C LEU A 198 -15.96 -4.41 0.31
N THR A 199 -16.13 -3.48 1.24
CA THR A 199 -17.08 -2.35 1.11
C THR A 199 -16.40 -1.00 0.86
N THR A 200 -15.12 -0.86 1.17
CA THR A 200 -14.41 0.42 1.01
C THR A 200 -13.88 0.56 -0.40
N THR A 201 -14.58 1.35 -1.22
CA THR A 201 -14.08 1.77 -2.53
C THR A 201 -13.15 2.98 -2.38
N ILE A 202 -11.87 2.80 -2.69
CA ILE A 202 -11.00 3.93 -3.01
C ILE A 202 -11.49 4.44 -4.37
N PRO A 203 -11.88 5.72 -4.51
CA PRO A 203 -12.08 6.27 -5.83
C PRO A 203 -10.74 6.14 -6.56
N THR A 204 -10.69 5.25 -7.54
CA THR A 204 -9.63 5.26 -8.54
C THR A 204 -9.63 6.65 -9.14
N ALA A 205 -8.47 7.29 -9.27
CA ALA A 205 -8.40 8.47 -10.12
C ALA A 205 -9.02 8.07 -11.45
N GLU A 206 -10.09 8.75 -11.87
CA GLU A 206 -10.62 8.51 -13.21
C GLU A 206 -9.48 8.75 -14.19
N ASP A 207 -9.31 7.84 -15.15
CA ASP A 207 -8.45 8.09 -16.28
C ASP A 207 -9.14 9.19 -17.10
N LEU A 208 -8.86 10.43 -16.74
CA LEU A 208 -9.44 11.61 -17.34
C LEU A 208 -8.77 11.83 -18.70
N ASN A 209 -9.29 11.16 -19.72
CA ASN A 209 -8.98 11.43 -21.12
C ASN A 209 -10.13 12.21 -21.77
N PRO A 210 -10.35 13.48 -21.40
CA PRO A 210 -11.36 14.28 -22.06
C PRO A 210 -11.02 14.41 -23.54
N THR A 211 -12.01 14.24 -24.39
CA THR A 211 -11.93 14.38 -25.84
C THR A 211 -12.63 15.64 -26.34
N THR A 212 -13.44 16.28 -25.47
CA THR A 212 -14.20 17.50 -25.77
C THR A 212 -13.98 18.59 -24.73
N GLY A 213 -14.14 19.87 -25.11
CA GLY A 213 -14.03 20.99 -24.18
C GLY A 213 -15.14 20.99 -23.11
N THR A 214 -16.27 20.34 -23.41
CA THR A 214 -17.33 20.10 -22.41
C THR A 214 -16.84 19.13 -21.33
N GLU A 215 -16.24 18.00 -21.69
CA GLU A 215 -15.67 17.06 -20.71
C GLU A 215 -14.59 17.73 -19.85
N VAL A 216 -13.71 18.55 -20.45
CA VAL A 216 -12.70 19.34 -19.72
C VAL A 216 -13.36 20.27 -18.68
N SER A 217 -14.47 20.93 -19.03
CA SER A 217 -15.15 21.87 -18.12
C SER A 217 -15.87 21.20 -16.95
N GLU A 218 -16.20 19.92 -17.08
CA GLU A 218 -16.85 19.15 -16.01
C GLU A 218 -15.83 18.60 -15.00
N LEU A 219 -14.52 18.66 -15.31
CA LEU A 219 -13.47 18.22 -14.39
C LEU A 219 -13.36 19.17 -13.17
N PRO A 220 -13.50 18.66 -11.93
CA PRO A 220 -13.42 19.49 -10.73
C PRO A 220 -12.11 20.27 -10.59
N GLU A 221 -11.00 19.67 -10.99
CA GLU A 221 -9.67 20.26 -10.98
C GLU A 221 -9.59 21.43 -11.98
N MET A 222 -10.12 21.24 -13.19
CA MET A 222 -10.15 22.31 -14.20
C MET A 222 -11.08 23.44 -13.80
N ALA A 223 -12.19 23.17 -13.12
CA ALA A 223 -13.03 24.23 -12.55
C ALA A 223 -12.27 25.03 -11.47
N THR A 224 -11.43 24.38 -10.67
CA THR A 224 -10.60 25.05 -9.66
C THR A 224 -9.53 25.90 -10.33
N ILE A 225 -8.76 25.32 -11.26
CA ILE A 225 -7.71 26.03 -12.02
C ILE A 225 -8.32 27.18 -12.82
N GLY A 226 -9.43 26.94 -13.50
CA GLY A 226 -10.14 27.93 -14.30
C GLY A 226 -10.64 29.11 -13.47
N ARG A 227 -11.12 28.85 -12.25
CA ARG A 227 -11.51 29.91 -11.33
C ARG A 227 -10.33 30.80 -10.93
N GLU A 228 -9.15 30.24 -10.70
CA GLU A 228 -7.97 30.99 -10.26
C GLU A 228 -7.24 31.69 -11.42
N LEU A 229 -7.23 31.09 -12.62
CA LEU A 229 -6.45 31.57 -13.76
C LEU A 229 -7.27 32.33 -14.82
N LEU A 230 -8.57 32.04 -14.96
CA LEU A 230 -9.39 32.56 -16.06
C LEU A 230 -10.41 33.62 -15.64
N ILE A 231 -10.60 33.80 -14.33
CA ILE A 231 -11.52 34.79 -13.76
C ILE A 231 -10.78 35.55 -12.67
N THR A 232 -10.85 36.88 -12.69
CA THR A 232 -10.19 37.70 -11.68
C THR A 232 -10.91 37.63 -10.33
N PRO A 233 -10.21 37.86 -9.20
CA PRO A 233 -10.83 37.92 -7.89
C PRO A 233 -11.95 38.98 -7.79
N GLU A 234 -11.83 40.09 -8.51
CA GLU A 234 -12.81 41.17 -8.59
C GLU A 234 -14.09 40.70 -9.29
N GLU A 235 -13.96 40.00 -10.43
CA GLU A 235 -15.09 39.42 -11.17
C GLU A 235 -15.83 38.37 -10.33
N ILE A 236 -15.10 37.51 -9.61
CA ILE A 236 -15.72 36.52 -8.70
C ILE A 236 -16.50 37.20 -7.59
N LYS A 237 -15.98 38.29 -7.01
CA LYS A 237 -16.67 39.05 -5.96
C LYS A 237 -17.92 39.77 -6.46
N ALA A 238 -17.91 40.22 -7.71
CA ALA A 238 -19.04 40.89 -8.35
C ALA A 238 -20.15 39.90 -8.77
N MET A 239 -19.82 38.62 -8.95
CA MET A 239 -20.78 37.59 -9.35
C MET A 239 -21.61 37.04 -8.18
N PRO A 240 -22.91 36.75 -8.40
CA PRO A 240 -23.69 35.96 -7.45
C PRO A 240 -23.03 34.59 -7.22
N LYS A 241 -22.85 34.18 -5.97
CA LYS A 241 -22.19 32.91 -5.62
C LYS A 241 -22.76 31.68 -6.35
N ALA A 242 -24.07 31.67 -6.60
CA ALA A 242 -24.74 30.58 -7.30
C ALA A 242 -24.37 30.47 -8.79
N GLN A 243 -23.81 31.51 -9.39
CA GLN A 243 -23.47 31.55 -10.83
C GLN A 243 -21.98 31.34 -11.11
N VAL A 244 -21.12 31.45 -10.10
CA VAL A 244 -19.66 31.38 -10.26
C VAL A 244 -19.25 30.06 -10.93
N THR A 245 -19.79 28.93 -10.49
CA THR A 245 -19.44 27.62 -11.04
C THR A 245 -19.78 27.50 -12.52
N GLU A 246 -20.99 27.87 -12.92
CA GLU A 246 -21.40 27.79 -14.34
C GLU A 246 -20.62 28.77 -15.21
N LYS A 247 -20.32 29.97 -14.71
CA LYS A 247 -19.48 30.94 -15.43
C LYS A 247 -18.06 30.46 -15.64
N VAL A 248 -17.47 29.78 -14.66
CA VAL A 248 -16.16 29.13 -14.80
C VAL A 248 -16.22 28.06 -15.88
N LYS A 249 -17.24 27.20 -15.87
CA LYS A 249 -17.41 26.16 -16.89
C LYS A 249 -17.58 26.75 -18.28
N GLU A 250 -18.40 27.79 -18.43
CA GLU A 250 -18.57 28.52 -19.69
C GLU A 250 -17.24 29.08 -20.22
N ARG A 251 -16.43 29.65 -19.32
CA ARG A 251 -15.11 30.19 -19.69
C ARG A 251 -14.14 29.09 -20.13
N ILE A 252 -14.14 27.95 -19.46
CA ILE A 252 -13.34 26.77 -19.84
C ILE A 252 -13.79 26.26 -21.21
N LYS A 253 -15.11 26.12 -21.45
CA LYS A 253 -15.66 25.72 -22.76
C LYS A 253 -15.30 26.71 -23.87
N SER A 254 -15.31 28.01 -23.57
CA SER A 254 -14.92 29.04 -24.54
C SER A 254 -13.45 28.94 -24.99
N ILE A 255 -12.56 28.41 -24.15
CA ILE A 255 -11.14 28.25 -24.47
C ILE A 255 -10.90 26.94 -25.18
N TYR A 256 -11.41 25.84 -24.61
CA TYR A 256 -11.15 24.49 -25.10
C TYR A 256 -12.10 24.04 -26.22
N GLY A 257 -13.09 24.87 -26.55
CA GLY A 257 -14.05 24.68 -27.63
C GLY A 257 -15.40 24.15 -27.15
N SER A 258 -16.47 24.67 -27.74
CA SER A 258 -17.85 24.26 -27.47
C SER A 258 -18.34 23.16 -28.41
N GLY A 259 -17.68 22.97 -29.56
CA GLY A 259 -17.96 21.92 -30.51
C GLY A 259 -17.39 20.56 -30.10
N ALA A 260 -17.99 19.49 -30.62
CA ALA A 260 -17.63 18.10 -30.30
C ALA A 260 -16.20 17.71 -30.73
N THR A 261 -15.57 18.46 -31.66
CA THR A 261 -14.24 18.14 -32.19
C THR A 261 -13.20 19.23 -31.93
N ASP A 262 -13.61 20.37 -31.37
CA ASP A 262 -12.75 21.56 -31.24
C ASP A 262 -11.55 21.26 -30.32
N PHE A 263 -11.80 20.62 -29.18
CA PHE A 263 -10.73 20.27 -28.24
C PHE A 263 -9.73 19.30 -28.87
N LYS A 264 -10.23 18.24 -29.51
CA LYS A 264 -9.38 17.28 -30.21
C LYS A 264 -8.55 17.93 -31.31
N THR A 265 -9.17 18.79 -32.12
CA THR A 265 -8.52 19.40 -33.28
C THR A 265 -7.51 20.45 -32.85
N ASN A 266 -7.86 21.32 -31.90
CA ASN A 266 -7.04 22.49 -31.56
C ASN A 266 -5.99 22.19 -30.47
N TYR A 267 -6.24 21.23 -29.59
CA TYR A 267 -5.37 20.94 -28.46
C TYR A 267 -4.73 19.55 -28.55
N LEU A 268 -5.52 18.49 -28.68
CA LEU A 268 -4.95 17.12 -28.66
C LEU A 268 -4.12 16.82 -29.91
N SER A 269 -4.57 17.24 -31.09
CA SER A 269 -3.81 17.01 -32.33
C SER A 269 -2.45 17.70 -32.30
N ALA A 270 -2.35 18.88 -31.66
CA ALA A 270 -1.12 19.64 -31.53
C ALA A 270 -0.05 18.88 -30.75
N LEU A 271 -0.44 18.00 -29.82
CA LEU A 271 0.50 17.17 -29.05
C LEU A 271 1.23 16.15 -29.92
N THR A 272 0.63 15.74 -31.03
CA THR A 272 1.20 14.75 -31.97
C THR A 272 2.09 15.38 -33.05
N ILE A 273 2.08 16.72 -33.17
CA ILE A 273 2.91 17.43 -34.15
C ILE A 273 4.37 17.37 -33.70
N LYS A 274 5.25 16.88 -34.58
CA LYS A 274 6.68 16.78 -34.29
C LYS A 274 7.33 18.15 -34.21
N GLN A 275 8.12 18.36 -33.17
CA GLN A 275 8.96 19.53 -32.96
C GLN A 275 10.43 19.13 -33.10
N ASN A 276 11.18 19.95 -33.83
CA ASN A 276 12.63 19.81 -33.94
C ASN A 276 13.29 20.59 -32.81
N TYR A 277 14.23 19.97 -32.09
CA TYR A 277 15.00 20.62 -31.04
C TYR A 277 16.41 20.05 -30.96
N ASN A 278 17.31 20.85 -30.37
CA ASN A 278 18.71 20.48 -30.20
C ASN A 278 19.08 20.49 -28.72
N LEU A 279 19.57 19.37 -28.21
CA LEU A 279 20.13 19.25 -26.86
C LEU A 279 21.64 18.97 -26.97
N GLY A 280 22.45 19.97 -26.66
CA GLY A 280 23.90 19.89 -26.91
C GLY A 280 24.20 19.66 -28.39
N ASP A 281 24.93 18.58 -28.69
CA ASP A 281 25.30 18.18 -30.06
C ASP A 281 24.26 17.26 -30.73
N GLN A 282 23.17 16.91 -30.03
CA GLN A 282 22.12 16.03 -30.56
C GLN A 282 20.95 16.85 -31.11
N SER A 283 20.58 16.58 -32.36
CA SER A 283 19.37 17.12 -32.99
C SER A 283 18.31 16.02 -33.06
N GLU A 284 17.12 16.30 -32.54
CA GLU A 284 16.02 15.35 -32.49
C GLU A 284 14.71 15.97 -33.02
N SER A 285 13.83 15.10 -33.49
CA SER A 285 12.48 15.44 -33.97
C SER A 285 11.47 14.51 -33.31
N ALA A 286 10.68 15.00 -32.36
CA ALA A 286 9.69 14.20 -31.64
C ALA A 286 8.41 14.99 -31.35
N SER A 287 7.28 14.31 -31.21
CA SER A 287 6.02 14.93 -30.77
C SER A 287 6.06 15.24 -29.26
N ILE A 288 5.16 16.08 -28.76
CA ILE A 288 5.06 16.35 -27.31
C ILE A 288 4.67 15.08 -26.55
N GLU A 289 3.78 14.28 -27.14
CA GLU A 289 3.38 12.97 -26.59
C GLU A 289 4.59 12.03 -26.45
N ASP A 290 5.44 11.95 -27.48
CA ASP A 290 6.67 11.15 -27.42
C ASP A 290 7.69 11.71 -26.42
N ILE A 291 7.85 13.04 -26.38
CA ILE A 291 8.78 13.72 -25.47
C ILE A 291 8.41 13.46 -24.01
N ALA A 292 7.13 13.50 -23.66
CA ALA A 292 6.65 13.30 -22.29
C ALA A 292 7.00 11.92 -21.72
N GLN A 293 7.25 10.93 -22.58
CA GLN A 293 7.63 9.56 -22.19
C GLN A 293 9.15 9.36 -22.11
N LYS A 294 9.96 10.36 -22.50
CA LYS A 294 11.42 10.25 -22.44
C LYS A 294 11.96 10.48 -21.03
N PRO A 295 13.05 9.79 -20.64
CA PRO A 295 13.67 9.99 -19.33
C PRO A 295 14.24 11.40 -19.13
N ASN A 296 14.51 12.15 -20.20
CA ASN A 296 15.02 13.53 -20.19
C ASN A 296 13.94 14.57 -20.53
N ALA A 297 12.65 14.27 -20.38
CA ALA A 297 11.54 15.17 -20.71
C ALA A 297 11.65 16.55 -20.02
N GLU A 298 12.11 16.60 -18.77
CA GLU A 298 12.29 17.83 -18.00
C GLU A 298 13.39 18.74 -18.59
N GLU A 299 14.48 18.16 -19.09
CA GLU A 299 15.56 18.89 -19.75
C GLU A 299 15.09 19.47 -21.10
N ILE A 300 14.32 18.69 -21.85
CA ILE A 300 13.69 19.14 -23.10
C ILE A 300 12.72 20.31 -22.83
N LEU A 301 11.90 20.21 -21.78
CA LEU A 301 11.01 21.31 -21.37
C LEU A 301 11.81 22.56 -21.00
N ALA A 302 12.86 22.42 -20.19
CA ALA A 302 13.74 23.53 -19.81
C ALA A 302 14.40 24.19 -21.03
N HIS A 303 14.78 23.39 -22.05
CA HIS A 303 15.28 23.91 -23.32
C HIS A 303 14.25 24.82 -24.02
N PHE A 304 13.01 24.36 -24.18
CA PHE A 304 11.95 25.17 -24.79
C PHE A 304 11.61 26.42 -23.98
N MET A 305 11.54 26.33 -22.65
CA MET A 305 11.36 27.49 -21.77
C MET A 305 12.51 28.50 -21.92
N GLY A 306 13.75 28.03 -22.00
CA GLY A 306 14.92 28.88 -22.21
C GLY A 306 14.98 29.51 -23.62
N LEU A 307 14.42 28.85 -24.64
CA LEU A 307 14.21 29.47 -25.95
C LEU A 307 13.17 30.58 -25.89
N ASP A 308 12.05 30.34 -25.23
CA ASP A 308 10.97 31.32 -25.12
C ASP A 308 11.40 32.55 -24.30
N TYR A 309 12.12 32.35 -23.20
CA TYR A 309 12.71 33.43 -22.41
C TYR A 309 13.67 34.32 -23.22
N ARG A 310 14.38 33.73 -24.19
CA ARG A 310 15.33 34.45 -25.07
C ARG A 310 14.66 35.11 -26.27
N ARG A 311 13.37 34.87 -26.54
CA ARG A 311 12.66 35.56 -27.62
C ARG A 311 12.47 37.03 -27.25
N PRO A 312 12.76 37.97 -28.17
CA PRO A 312 12.41 39.37 -27.96
C PRO A 312 10.91 39.47 -27.75
N GLN A 313 10.48 39.95 -26.57
CA GLN A 313 9.06 40.22 -26.35
C GLN A 313 8.65 41.41 -27.21
N VAL A 314 8.06 41.12 -28.37
CA VAL A 314 7.35 42.13 -29.14
C VAL A 314 6.12 42.48 -28.33
N LYS A 315 6.08 43.69 -27.76
CA LYS A 315 4.86 44.25 -27.17
C LYS A 315 3.84 44.45 -28.29
N ASN A 316 3.02 43.43 -28.53
CA ASN A 316 1.77 43.62 -29.25
C ASN A 316 0.74 44.14 -28.23
N GLU A 317 0.57 45.46 -28.18
CA GLU A 317 -0.43 46.15 -27.36
C GLU A 317 -1.90 45.88 -27.78
N ASN A 318 -2.15 44.97 -28.73
CA ASN A 318 -3.49 44.62 -29.18
C ASN A 318 -3.79 43.11 -29.02
N GLN A 319 -3.90 42.64 -27.78
CA GLN A 319 -4.69 41.45 -27.44
C GLN A 319 -5.58 41.71 -26.22
N GLY A 320 -6.17 42.90 -26.17
CA GLY A 320 -7.35 43.18 -25.37
C GLY A 320 -8.60 43.00 -26.21
N SER A 321 -9.51 42.14 -25.76
CA SER A 321 -10.93 42.13 -26.13
C SER A 321 -11.26 41.77 -27.59
N SER A 322 -11.36 40.49 -27.92
CA SER A 322 -12.21 40.06 -29.04
C SER A 322 -13.67 40.00 -28.57
N ASP A 323 -14.29 41.18 -28.49
CA ASP A 323 -15.75 41.30 -28.47
C ASP A 323 -16.17 42.12 -29.70
N LYS A 324 -17.00 41.47 -30.53
CA LYS A 324 -17.84 41.96 -31.64
C LYS A 324 -17.22 42.15 -33.03
N ASP A 325 -17.66 41.22 -33.88
CA ASP A 325 -18.53 41.45 -35.05
C ASP A 325 -17.95 41.97 -36.37
N SER A 326 -18.34 41.24 -37.41
CA SER A 326 -18.46 41.59 -38.84
C SER A 326 -17.28 42.20 -39.61
N GLY A 327 -16.85 41.46 -40.64
CA GLY A 327 -16.92 41.96 -42.02
C GLY A 327 -15.66 42.62 -42.63
N GLU A 328 -15.41 42.20 -43.88
CA GLU A 328 -14.64 42.84 -44.95
C GLU A 328 -13.10 42.78 -44.95
N GLU A 329 -12.62 42.11 -46.01
CA GLU A 329 -11.28 42.27 -46.60
C GLU A 329 -10.91 43.74 -46.79
N VAL A 330 -9.67 44.10 -46.45
CA VAL A 330 -8.92 45.10 -47.21
C VAL A 330 -7.50 44.61 -47.46
N THR A 331 -7.23 44.40 -48.74
CA THR A 331 -5.93 44.20 -49.36
C THR A 331 -5.08 45.48 -49.41
N GLU A 332 -3.77 45.27 -49.47
CA GLU A 332 -2.69 46.20 -49.89
C GLU A 332 -2.38 47.46 -49.02
N LYS A 333 -1.10 47.60 -48.64
CA LYS A 333 -0.11 48.36 -49.43
C LYS A 333 1.26 48.35 -48.75
N LYS A 334 2.24 47.79 -49.47
CA LYS A 334 3.66 48.08 -49.32
C LYS A 334 3.87 49.49 -49.89
N SER A 335 4.14 50.49 -49.06
CA SER A 335 4.65 51.78 -49.53
C SER A 335 6.13 51.91 -49.20
N ASP A 336 6.86 52.20 -50.26
CA ASP A 336 8.27 52.49 -50.36
C ASP A 336 8.51 54.01 -50.18
N LYS A 337 9.78 54.41 -49.98
CA LYS A 337 10.38 55.74 -49.69
C LYS A 337 10.65 56.02 -48.20
N GLY A 338 11.87 56.38 -47.76
CA GLY A 338 13.07 56.83 -48.46
C GLY A 338 13.49 58.22 -47.96
N GLU A 339 14.72 58.35 -47.46
CA GLU A 339 15.59 59.56 -47.36
C GLU A 339 16.80 59.17 -46.47
N ASN A 340 18.03 58.93 -46.94
CA ASN A 340 18.99 59.67 -47.75
C ASN A 340 19.70 60.83 -47.03
N LYS A 341 21.02 60.61 -46.79
CA LYS A 341 22.16 61.55 -46.90
C LYS A 341 22.56 62.49 -45.74
N LYS A 342 23.75 62.22 -45.19
CA LYS A 342 25.04 62.99 -45.24
C LYS A 342 25.89 62.57 -44.01
N ASN A 343 27.21 62.44 -44.03
CA ASN A 343 28.22 63.20 -44.75
C ASN A 343 29.51 62.35 -44.93
N VAL A 344 30.20 62.61 -46.04
CA VAL A 344 31.51 62.10 -46.44
C VAL A 344 32.61 62.96 -45.81
N ASP A 345 33.75 62.37 -45.40
CA ASP A 345 35.07 62.88 -45.82
C ASP A 345 36.26 61.96 -45.45
N ASN A 346 36.99 61.57 -46.50
CA ASN A 346 38.44 61.35 -46.67
C ASN A 346 39.23 60.38 -45.77
N LYS A 347 40.32 59.71 -46.19
CA LYS A 347 40.97 59.32 -47.46
C LYS A 347 42.25 58.56 -47.05
N ALA A 348 42.47 57.38 -47.65
CA ALA A 348 43.73 56.67 -47.93
C ALA A 348 44.81 56.45 -46.83
N ALA A 349 45.24 55.20 -46.66
CA ALA A 349 46.59 54.77 -47.10
C ALA A 349 46.72 53.22 -47.08
N THR A 350 47.24 52.71 -48.19
CA THR A 350 47.70 51.35 -48.50
C THR A 350 48.90 50.90 -47.67
N ALA A 351 49.09 49.59 -47.50
CA ALA A 351 50.36 48.91 -47.81
C ALA A 351 50.22 47.37 -47.81
N ASN A 352 50.50 46.81 -49.00
CA ASN A 352 50.92 45.46 -49.40
C ASN A 352 50.11 44.24 -48.97
#